data_AF-A0A1S2M934-F1
#
_entry.id   AF-A0A1S2M934-F1
#
_cell.length_a   1.000
_cell.length_b   1.000
_cell.length_c   1.000
_cell.angle_alpha   90.00
_cell.angle_beta   90.00
_cell.angle_gamma   90.00
#
_symmetry.space_group_name_H-M   'P 1'
#
loop_
_entity.id
_entity.type
_entity.pdbx_description
1 polymer ?
#
loop_
_entity_poly.entity_id
_entity_poly.type
_entity_poly.pdbx_seq_one_letter_code
_entity_poly.pdbx_strand_id
1 'polypeptide(L)'
;MHTKNTVKYVCEKYPSGNTYYFKQEIITHDCWDNLDSLAWSAPRPISKATYLKQKKAGYKTEMKFINKLPAKVYQLKNKSPHQGQCLVYGEK
;
A
#
# COMPACT_ATOMS: atom_id res chain seq x y z
N MET A 1 21.76 8.31 -12.33
CA MET A 1 21.97 7.11 -13.17
C MET A 1 21.24 5.94 -12.50
N HIS A 2 20.43 5.15 -13.21
CA HIS A 2 19.77 3.96 -12.64
C HIS A 2 20.29 2.73 -13.39
N THR A 3 20.90 1.79 -12.67
CA THR A 3 21.40 0.55 -13.26
C THR A 3 20.42 -0.58 -12.98
N LYS A 4 20.51 -1.68 -13.74
CA LYS A 4 19.63 -2.84 -13.55
C LYS A 4 19.74 -3.47 -12.16
N ASN A 5 20.81 -3.16 -11.43
CA ASN A 5 21.09 -3.68 -10.09
C ASN A 5 20.50 -2.80 -8.99
N THR A 6 20.32 -1.49 -9.23
CA THR A 6 19.81 -0.55 -8.22
C THR A 6 18.30 -0.34 -8.26
N VAL A 7 17.62 -0.96 -9.22
CA VAL A 7 16.15 -0.88 -9.37
C VAL A 7 15.56 -2.28 -9.35
N LYS A 8 14.47 -2.46 -8.61
CA LYS A 8 13.63 -3.65 -8.72
C LYS A 8 12.17 -3.30 -8.97
N TYR A 9 11.49 -4.21 -9.63
CA TYR A 9 10.08 -4.11 -9.96
C TYR A 9 9.31 -5.22 -9.24
N VAL A 10 8.25 -4.87 -8.52
CA VAL A 10 7.49 -5.80 -7.68
C VAL A 10 6.08 -5.96 -8.23
N CYS A 11 5.60 -7.20 -8.28
CA CYS A 11 4.22 -7.55 -8.58
C CYS A 11 3.61 -8.20 -7.34
N GLU A 12 2.60 -7.56 -6.75
CA GLU A 12 1.86 -8.07 -5.61
C GLU A 12 0.52 -8.66 -6.07
N LYS A 13 0.31 -9.95 -5.79
CA LYS A 13 -0.94 -10.65 -6.03
C LYS A 13 -1.67 -10.90 -4.72
N TYR A 14 -2.92 -10.50 -4.66
CA TYR A 14 -3.80 -10.72 -3.52
C TYR A 14 -4.78 -11.87 -3.81
N PRO A 15 -5.21 -12.62 -2.78
CA PRO A 15 -6.21 -13.69 -2.92
C PRO A 15 -7.53 -13.22 -3.55
N SER A 16 -7.87 -11.93 -3.41
CA SER A 16 -9.05 -11.33 -4.03
C SER A 16 -9.00 -11.24 -5.56
N GLY A 17 -7.87 -11.57 -6.19
CA GLY A 17 -7.63 -11.40 -7.62
C GLY A 17 -7.01 -10.04 -7.98
N ASN A 18 -6.94 -9.09 -7.05
CA ASN A 18 -6.29 -7.80 -7.28
C ASN A 18 -4.79 -7.98 -7.45
N THR A 19 -4.22 -7.28 -8.42
CA THR A 19 -2.78 -7.27 -8.68
C THR A 19 -2.26 -5.85 -8.77
N TYR A 20 -1.22 -5.54 -8.00
CA TYR A 20 -0.59 -4.23 -7.96
C TYR A 20 0.87 -4.32 -8.38
N TYR A 21 1.38 -3.26 -9.01
CA TYR A 21 2.74 -3.22 -9.54
C TYR A 21 3.48 -2.01 -8.99
N PHE A 22 4.72 -2.23 -8.57
CA PHE A 22 5.54 -1.21 -7.92
C PHE A 22 6.97 -1.18 -8.47
N LYS A 23 7.63 -0.03 -8.32
CA LYS A 23 9.07 0.18 -8.51
C LYS A 23 9.70 0.53 -7.16
N GLN A 24 10.87 -0.05 -6.89
CA GLN A 24 11.73 0.31 -5.75
C GLN A 24 13.16 0.54 -6.22
N GLU A 25 13.86 1.45 -5.56
CA GLU A 25 15.25 1.82 -5.84
C GLU A 25 16.08 1.59 -4.57
N ILE A 26 17.35 1.24 -4.70
CA ILE A 26 18.26 1.20 -3.57
C ILE A 26 18.54 2.64 -3.14
N ILE A 27 18.38 2.91 -1.85
CA ILE A 27 18.68 4.18 -1.20
C ILE A 27 19.58 3.92 0.01
N THR A 28 20.33 4.93 0.43
CA THR A 28 21.03 4.94 1.74
C THR A 28 20.40 6.03 2.60
N HIS A 29 20.30 5.79 3.91
CA HIS A 29 19.79 6.76 4.88
C HIS A 29 20.91 7.62 5.50
N ASP A 30 22.17 7.24 5.28
CA ASP A 30 23.36 7.86 5.87
C ASP A 30 24.37 8.23 4.77
N CYS A 31 25.29 7.31 4.44
CA CYS A 31 26.30 7.50 3.39
C CYS A 31 26.40 6.29 2.45
N TRP A 32 27.07 6.44 1.31
CA TRP A 32 27.22 5.36 0.32
C TRP A 32 28.29 4.33 0.67
N ASP A 33 29.22 4.67 1.57
CA ASP A 33 30.28 3.76 2.03
C ASP A 33 29.77 2.78 3.11
N ASN A 34 28.66 3.10 3.77
CA ASN A 34 28.02 2.24 4.74
C ASN A 34 27.01 1.30 4.06
N LEU A 35 27.45 0.10 3.71
CA LEU A 35 26.61 -0.90 3.04
C LEU A 35 25.44 -1.40 3.93
N ASP A 36 25.55 -1.31 5.26
CA ASP A 36 24.49 -1.72 6.19
C ASP A 36 23.31 -0.72 6.19
N SER A 37 23.54 0.50 5.71
CA SER A 37 22.51 1.54 5.54
C SER A 37 21.72 1.39 4.24
N LEU A 38 22.08 0.45 3.36
CA LEU A 38 21.39 0.25 2.08
C LEU A 38 20.02 -0.40 2.28
N ALA A 39 18.99 0.31 1.85
CA ALA A 39 17.60 -0.14 1.91
C ALA A 39 16.88 0.05 0.57
N TRP A 40 15.76 -0.65 0.40
CA TRP A 40 14.85 -0.38 -0.72
C TRP A 40 13.95 0.81 -0.36
N SER A 41 13.81 1.74 -1.31
CA SER A 41 12.89 2.87 -1.20
C SER A 41 11.45 2.42 -0.98
N ALA A 42 10.61 3.34 -0.53
CA ALA A 42 9.16 3.14 -0.53
C ALA A 42 8.67 2.69 -1.93
N PRO A 43 7.71 1.74 -2.01
CA PRO A 43 7.20 1.25 -3.26
C PRO A 43 6.42 2.35 -4.00
N ARG A 44 6.85 2.68 -5.21
CA ARG A 44 6.13 3.62 -6.07
C ARG A 44 5.21 2.88 -7.05
N PRO A 45 3.90 3.16 -7.09
CA PRO A 45 2.98 2.51 -8.01
C PRO A 45 3.39 2.71 -9.47
N ILE A 46 3.25 1.66 -10.28
CA ILE A 46 3.47 1.70 -11.72
C ILE A 46 2.37 0.93 -12.45
N SER A 47 2.29 1.11 -13.76
CA SER A 47 1.39 0.31 -14.58
C SER A 47 1.92 -1.12 -14.82
N LYS A 48 1.00 -2.05 -15.08
CA LYS A 48 1.33 -3.42 -15.56
C LYS A 48 2.19 -3.37 -16.83
N ALA A 49 1.89 -2.46 -17.75
CA ALA A 49 2.64 -2.30 -18.99
C ALA A 49 4.10 -1.93 -18.72
N THR A 50 4.35 -1.02 -17.78
CA THR A 50 5.70 -0.65 -17.34
C THR A 50 6.42 -1.84 -16.72
N TYR A 51 5.77 -2.59 -15.82
CA TYR A 51 6.36 -3.79 -15.21
C TYR A 51 6.79 -4.81 -16.26
N LEU A 52 5.91 -5.13 -17.22
CA LEU A 52 6.19 -6.10 -18.28
C LEU A 52 7.30 -5.63 -19.22
N LYS A 53 7.30 -4.35 -19.60
CA LYS A 53 8.37 -3.74 -20.41
C LYS A 53 9.73 -3.91 -19.73
N GLN A 54 9.80 -3.65 -18.43
CA GLN A 54 11.06 -3.71 -17.69
C GLN A 54 11.48 -5.14 -17.36
N LYS A 55 10.53 -6.04 -17.13
CA LYS A 55 10.80 -7.49 -17.06
C LYS A 55 11.46 -7.98 -18.36
N LYS A 56 10.91 -7.58 -19.53
CA LYS A 56 11.49 -7.94 -20.83
C LYS A 56 12.87 -7.32 -21.05
N ALA A 57 13.10 -6.11 -20.53
CA ALA A 57 14.42 -5.45 -20.59
C ALA A 57 15.47 -6.06 -19.65
N GLY A 58 15.11 -7.05 -18.82
CA GLY A 58 16.02 -7.77 -17.93
C GLY A 58 16.31 -7.07 -16.62
N TYR A 59 15.41 -6.21 -16.13
CA TYR A 59 15.51 -5.66 -14.77
C TYR A 59 15.14 -6.70 -13.72
N LYS A 60 15.65 -6.52 -12.50
CA LYS A 60 15.26 -7.34 -11.36
C LYS A 60 13.75 -7.23 -11.12
N THR A 61 13.06 -8.37 -11.12
CA THR A 61 11.62 -8.46 -10.86
C THR A 61 11.34 -9.42 -9.71
N GLU A 62 10.35 -9.10 -8.89
CA GLU A 62 9.95 -9.88 -7.72
C GLU A 62 8.43 -10.05 -7.73
N MET A 63 7.98 -11.28 -7.50
CA MET A 63 6.56 -11.61 -7.47
C MET A 63 6.17 -12.07 -6.08
N LYS A 64 5.28 -11.32 -5.44
CA LYS A 64 4.84 -11.55 -4.06
C LYS A 64 3.38 -11.97 -4.03
N PHE A 65 3.09 -13.07 -3.34
CA PHE A 65 1.73 -13.47 -3.02
C PHE A 65 1.41 -12.97 -1.62
N ILE A 66 0.53 -11.97 -1.53
CA ILE A 66 0.21 -11.29 -0.27
C ILE A 66 -1.04 -11.92 0.31
N ASN A 67 -0.87 -12.86 1.24
CA ASN A 67 -1.99 -13.48 1.96
C ASN A 67 -2.47 -12.60 3.12
N LYS A 68 -2.84 -11.35 2.81
CA LYS A 68 -3.39 -10.41 3.77
C LYS A 68 -4.91 -10.42 3.67
N LEU A 69 -5.58 -10.70 4.78
CA LEU A 69 -7.04 -10.59 4.86
C LEU A 69 -7.46 -9.13 4.68
N PRO A 70 -8.65 -8.87 4.11
CA PRO A 70 -9.18 -7.52 4.02
C PRO A 70 -9.26 -6.87 5.41
N ALA A 71 -9.14 -5.54 5.46
CA ALA A 71 -9.24 -4.81 6.71
C ALA A 71 -10.60 -5.03 7.37
N LYS A 72 -10.63 -5.22 8.70
CA LYS A 72 -11.88 -5.25 9.45
C LYS A 72 -12.49 -3.84 9.44
N VAL A 73 -13.67 -3.70 8.86
CA VAL A 73 -14.44 -2.46 8.89
C VAL A 73 -15.19 -2.41 10.21
N TYR A 74 -14.88 -1.42 11.06
CA TYR A 74 -15.63 -1.15 12.28
C TYR A 74 -16.61 0.00 12.03
N GLN A 75 -17.89 -0.23 12.28
CA GLN A 75 -18.89 0.85 12.28
C GLN A 75 -18.75 1.65 13.57
N LEU A 76 -18.49 2.95 13.44
CA LEU A 76 -18.58 3.90 14.54
C LEU A 76 -20.07 4.09 14.87
N LYS A 77 -20.52 3.65 16.05
CA LYS A 77 -21.87 3.94 16.53
C LYS A 77 -21.95 5.42 16.89
N ASN A 78 -22.59 6.24 16.05
CA ASN A 78 -23.02 7.57 16.47
C ASN A 78 -24.05 7.40 17.58
N LYS A 79 -23.69 7.69 18.82
CA LYS A 79 -24.69 7.95 19.87
C LYS A 79 -25.30 9.31 19.55
N SER A 80 -26.47 9.34 18.93
CA SER A 80 -27.27 10.56 18.85
C SER A 80 -27.68 10.97 20.27
N PRO A 81 -27.46 12.23 20.69
CA PRO A 81 -28.02 12.71 21.94
C PRO A 81 -29.48 13.12 21.70
N HIS A 82 -30.36 12.66 22.60
CA HIS A 82 -31.73 13.12 22.83
C HIS A 82 -32.82 12.79 21.79
N GLN A 83 -33.40 11.60 21.93
CA GLN A 83 -34.84 11.41 21.69
C GLN A 83 -35.57 11.44 23.05
N GLY A 84 -36.51 12.37 23.21
CA GLY A 84 -37.69 12.18 24.06
C GLY A 84 -37.74 12.93 25.41
N GLN A 85 -38.45 14.05 25.44
CA GLN A 85 -39.65 14.23 26.29
C GLN A 85 -40.35 15.56 25.94
N CYS A 86 -41.40 15.49 25.13
CA CYS A 86 -42.42 16.54 25.09
C CYS A 86 -43.34 16.32 26.30
N LEU A 87 -43.24 17.17 27.31
CA LEU A 87 -44.21 17.23 28.40
C LEU A 87 -45.46 17.97 27.88
N VAL A 88 -46.55 17.24 27.72
CA VAL A 88 -47.89 17.80 27.51
C VAL A 88 -48.37 18.30 28.87
N TYR A 89 -48.41 19.61 29.07
CA TYR A 89 -49.12 20.19 30.22
C TYR A 89 -50.61 20.18 29.89
N GLY A 90 -51.35 19.32 30.59
CA GLY A 90 -52.81 19.33 30.58
C GLY A 90 -53.34 20.52 31.36
N GLU A 91 -54.28 21.23 30.73
CA GLU A 91 -55.14 22.23 31.35
C GLU A 91 -55.95 21.63 32.50
N LYS A 92 -56.02 22.35 33.63
CA LYS A 92 -57.16 22.37 34.56
C LYS A 92 -57.12 23.62 35.41
#